data_AF-A0A7W0TV52-F1
#
_entry.id   AF-A0A7W0TV52-F1
#
_cell.length_a   1.000
_cell.length_b   1.000
_cell.length_c   1.000
_cell.angle_alpha   90.00
_cell.angle_beta   90.00
_cell.angle_gamma   90.00
#
_symmetry.space_group_name_H-M   'P 1'
#
loop_
_entity.id
_entity.type
_entity.pdbx_description
1 polymer ?
#
loop_
_entity_poly.entity_id
_entity_poly.type
_entity_poly.pdbx_seq_one_letter_code
_entity_poly.pdbx_strand_id
1 'polypeptide(L)'
;MAGNEWAIDLALRQPDYVMDDASVDGRLVYYRGNVLPKPFDASFVKVCVELLPPDETGNVVGEIVTAYATPSLKRGERQRWP
;
A
#
# COMPACT_ATOMS: atom_id res chain seq x y z
N MET A 1 -18.42 -3.43 1.16
CA MET A 1 -17.70 -3.10 -0.10
C MET A 1 -16.85 -4.31 -0.42
N ALA A 2 -17.34 -5.19 -1.30
CA ALA A 2 -16.62 -6.39 -1.74
C ALA A 2 -16.29 -6.19 -3.22
N GLY A 3 -15.07 -6.49 -3.66
CA GLY A 3 -14.77 -6.53 -5.09
C GLY A 3 -13.34 -6.19 -5.51
N ASN A 4 -12.52 -5.60 -4.65
CA ASN A 4 -11.16 -5.17 -5.01
C ASN A 4 -10.08 -5.70 -4.05
N GLU A 5 -10.41 -6.70 -3.23
CA GLU A 5 -9.45 -7.35 -2.31
C GLU A 5 -8.24 -7.91 -3.07
N TRP A 6 -8.47 -8.40 -4.29
CA TRP A 6 -7.42 -8.87 -5.19
C TRP A 6 -6.43 -7.77 -5.58
N ALA A 7 -6.89 -6.51 -5.73
CA ALA A 7 -6.04 -5.38 -6.08
C ALA A 7 -5.16 -4.97 -4.89
N ILE A 8 -5.70 -5.11 -3.67
CA ILE A 8 -4.95 -4.93 -2.42
C ILE A 8 -3.87 -6.01 -2.29
N ASP A 9 -4.24 -7.29 -2.45
CA ASP A 9 -3.30 -8.41 -2.40
C ASP A 9 -2.19 -8.26 -3.45
N LEU A 10 -2.53 -7.86 -4.68
CA LEU A 10 -1.55 -7.61 -5.72
C LEU A 10 -0.62 -6.44 -5.38
N ALA A 11 -1.14 -5.35 -4.82
CA ALA A 11 -0.33 -4.22 -4.39
C ALA A 11 0.66 -4.59 -3.28
N LEU A 12 0.30 -5.52 -2.38
CA LEU A 12 1.20 -5.99 -1.33
C LEU A 12 2.26 -6.97 -1.86
N ARG A 13 1.91 -7.83 -2.82
CA ARG A 13 2.83 -8.85 -3.36
C ARG A 13 3.76 -8.31 -4.44
N GLN A 14 3.26 -7.40 -5.27
CA GLN A 14 3.95 -6.86 -6.45
C GLN A 14 3.75 -5.34 -6.57
N PRO A 15 4.15 -4.56 -5.55
CA PRO A 15 4.05 -3.10 -5.62
C PRO A 15 4.90 -2.55 -6.77
N ASP A 16 4.42 -1.49 -7.40
CA ASP A 16 5.28 -0.65 -8.24
C ASP A 16 6.15 0.26 -7.37
N TYR A 17 5.66 0.66 -6.19
CA TYR A 17 6.40 1.48 -5.23
C TYR A 17 6.13 1.06 -3.80
N VAL A 18 7.20 1.03 -2.99
CA VAL A 18 7.13 0.89 -1.53
C VAL A 18 7.69 2.15 -0.89
N MET A 19 6.86 2.80 -0.10
CA MET A 19 7.12 4.13 0.45
C MET A 19 6.95 4.16 1.97
N ASP A 20 7.59 5.12 2.63
CA ASP A 20 7.24 5.54 3.99
C ASP A 20 6.05 6.50 3.97
N ASP A 21 5.06 6.29 4.84
CA ASP A 21 3.93 7.22 4.95
C ASP A 21 4.39 8.58 5.43
N ALA A 22 4.04 9.63 4.69
CA ALA A 22 4.43 11.00 5.00
C ALA A 22 3.78 11.58 6.27
N SER A 23 2.67 10.98 6.73
CA SER A 23 1.85 11.49 7.82
C SER A 23 1.98 10.70 9.10
N VAL A 24 2.41 9.44 9.05
CA VAL A 24 2.51 8.57 10.24
C VAL A 24 3.79 7.74 10.16
N ASP A 25 4.68 7.97 11.12
CA ASP A 25 5.94 7.24 11.21
C ASP A 25 5.70 5.75 11.53
N GLY A 26 6.58 4.89 11.03
CA GLY A 26 6.44 3.43 11.17
C GLY A 26 5.38 2.78 10.26
N ARG A 27 4.70 3.54 9.39
CA ARG A 27 3.79 2.98 8.37
C ARG A 27 4.46 2.86 7.02
N LEU A 28 4.22 1.72 6.37
CA LEU A 28 4.59 1.46 4.99
C LEU A 28 3.40 1.69 4.08
N VAL A 29 3.68 2.19 2.88
CA VAL A 29 2.68 2.42 1.86
C VAL A 29 3.09 1.69 0.58
N TYR A 30 2.17 0.87 0.08
CA TYR A 30 2.34 0.10 -1.14
C TYR A 30 1.46 0.71 -2.23
N TYR A 31 2.06 0.96 -3.39
CA TYR A 31 1.36 1.50 -4.55
C TYR A 31 1.39 0.51 -5.70
N ARG A 32 0.25 0.33 -6.37
CA ARG A 32 0.14 -0.40 -7.63
C ARG A 32 -0.75 0.32 -8.62
N GLY A 33 -0.20 0.70 -9.77
CA GLY A 33 -0.93 1.29 -10.88
C GLY A 33 -1.59 0.24 -11.75
N ASN A 34 -2.52 0.68 -12.62
CA ASN A 34 -3.10 -0.14 -13.69
C ASN A 34 -3.76 -1.45 -13.21
N VAL A 35 -4.25 -1.47 -11.96
CA VAL A 35 -4.87 -2.64 -11.36
C VAL A 35 -6.38 -2.52 -11.27
N LEU A 36 -6.94 -1.31 -11.26
CA LEU A 36 -8.39 -1.14 -11.19
C LEU A 36 -9.02 -1.20 -12.58
N PRO A 37 -10.28 -1.65 -12.70
CA PRO A 37 -11.02 -1.54 -13.95
C PRO A 37 -11.35 -0.07 -14.25
N LYS A 38 -11.68 0.20 -15.52
CA LYS A 38 -12.20 1.51 -15.95
C LYS A 38 -13.39 1.95 -15.07
N PRO A 39 -13.49 3.24 -14.73
CA PRO A 39 -12.68 4.37 -15.22
C PRO A 39 -11.42 4.67 -14.37
N PHE A 40 -11.05 3.78 -13.44
CA PHE A 40 -9.96 4.01 -12.48
C PHE A 40 -8.65 3.31 -12.87
N ASP A 41 -8.55 2.80 -14.09
CA ASP A 41 -7.39 2.07 -14.60
C ASP A 41 -6.11 2.92 -14.57
N ALA A 42 -6.21 4.23 -14.79
CA ALA A 42 -5.09 5.15 -14.63
C ALA A 42 -4.72 5.48 -13.17
N SER A 43 -5.51 5.04 -12.18
CA SER A 43 -5.24 5.30 -10.77
C SER A 43 -4.32 4.25 -10.15
N PHE A 44 -3.67 4.63 -9.07
CA PHE A 44 -2.98 3.73 -8.18
C PHE A 44 -3.94 3.20 -7.11
N VAL A 45 -3.79 1.94 -6.74
CA VAL A 45 -4.23 1.45 -5.43
C VAL A 45 -3.12 1.75 -4.44
N LYS A 46 -3.45 2.52 -3.41
CA LYS A 46 -2.59 2.80 -2.27
C LYS A 46 -3.05 1.94 -1.09
N VAL A 47 -2.14 1.16 -0.52
CA VAL A 47 -2.38 0.34 0.68
C VAL A 47 -1.46 0.81 1.80
N CYS A 48 -2.02 1.27 2.90
CA CYS A 48 -1.26 1.66 4.09
C CYS A 48 -1.21 0.49 5.07
N VAL A 49 0.00 0.10 5.45
CA VAL A 49 0.28 -0.98 6.40
C VAL A 49 0.97 -0.40 7.63
N GLU A 50 0.43 -0.67 8.80
CA GLU A 50 1.07 -0.37 10.06
C GLU A 50 1.92 -1.57 10.49
N LEU A 51 3.22 -1.34 10.67
CA LEU A 51 4.13 -2.36 11.17
C LEU A 51 3.90 -2.53 12.67
N LEU A 52 3.56 -3.76 13.06
CA LEU A 52 3.38 -4.11 14.46
C LEU A 52 4.72 -4.59 15.04
N PRO A 53 4.87 -4.61 16.37
CA PRO A 53 6.01 -5.27 17.00
C PRO A 53 6.14 -6.71 16.49
N PRO A 54 7.38 -7.25 16.36
CA PRO A 54 7.58 -8.63 15.96
C PRO A 54 6.78 -9.58 16.86
N ASP A 55 6.24 -10.64 16.26
CA ASP A 55 5.55 -11.68 17.03
C ASP A 55 6.54 -12.49 17.91
N GLU A 56 6.03 -13.47 18.66
CA GLU A 56 6.84 -14.33 19.52
C GLU A 56 7.92 -15.13 18.77
N THR A 57 7.78 -15.27 17.45
CA THR A 57 8.75 -15.93 16.57
C THR A 57 9.73 -14.96 15.92
N GLY A 58 9.62 -13.66 16.19
CA GLY A 58 10.45 -12.61 15.61
C GLY A 58 10.03 -12.19 14.21
N ASN A 59 8.88 -12.64 13.71
CA ASN A 59 8.39 -12.23 12.40
C ASN A 59 7.83 -10.81 12.46
N VAL A 60 8.22 -9.98 11.50
CA VAL A 60 7.59 -8.67 11.31
C VAL A 60 6.20 -8.89 10.75
N VAL A 61 5.19 -8.47 11.51
CA VAL A 61 3.79 -8.50 11.11
C VAL A 61 3.30 -7.09 10.84
N GLY A 62 2.32 -6.96 9.95
CA GLY A 62 1.72 -5.67 9.64
C GLY A 62 0.22 -5.79 9.43
N GLU A 63 -0.51 -4.75 9.79
CA GLU A 63 -1.96 -4.68 9.62
C GLU A 63 -2.31 -3.65 8.54
N ILE A 64 -3.23 -4.00 7.65
CA ILE A 64 -3.76 -3.06 6.66
C ILE A 64 -4.69 -2.09 7.38
N VAL A 65 -4.28 -0.84 7.50
CA VAL A 65 -5.10 0.20 8.15
C VAL A 65 -6.12 0.78 7.18
N THR A 66 -5.70 1.01 5.94
CA THR A 66 -6.58 1.53 4.88
C THR A 66 -6.07 1.17 3.49
N ALA A 67 -6.98 1.08 2.53
CA ALA A 67 -6.66 0.93 1.13
C ALA A 67 -7.65 1.73 0.29
N TYR A 68 -7.16 2.51 -0.67
CA TYR A 68 -8.00 3.34 -1.53
C TYR A 68 -7.33 3.68 -2.86
N ALA A 69 -8.14 4.05 -3.85
CA ALA A 69 -7.66 4.51 -5.16
C ALA A 69 -7.19 5.97 -5.10
N THR A 70 -6.08 6.30 -5.75
CA THR A 70 -5.54 7.66 -5.85
C THR A 70 -4.95 7.91 -7.24
N PRO A 71 -5.13 9.10 -7.84
CA PRO A 71 -4.61 9.39 -9.16
C PRO A 71 -3.08 9.53 -9.21
N SER A 72 -2.43 9.68 -8.05
CA SER A 72 -0.98 9.89 -7.95
C SER A 72 -0.40 9.39 -6.63
N LEU A 73 0.93 9.24 -6.60
CA LEU A 73 1.70 9.03 -5.36
C LEU A 73 1.51 10.24 -4.42
N LYS A 74 1.38 9.99 -3.11
CA LYS A 74 1.14 11.07 -2.16
C LYS A 74 2.42 11.88 -1.97
N ARG A 75 2.31 13.20 -2.08
CA ARG A 75 3.47 14.10 -1.92
C ARG A 75 4.05 14.00 -0.51
N GLY A 76 5.37 13.95 -0.43
CA GLY A 76 6.12 13.93 0.83
C GLY A 76 6.46 12.53 1.33
N GLU A 77 5.91 11.50 0.71
CA GLU A 77 6.33 10.12 0.98
C GLU A 77 7.72 9.88 0.42
N ARG A 78 8.48 9.02 1.10
CA ARG A 78 9.85 8.70 0.72
C ARG A 78 9.90 7.28 0.18
N GLN A 79 10.45 7.13 -1.02
CA GLN A 79 10.61 5.82 -1.62
C GLN A 79 11.71 5.05 -0.90
N ARG A 80 11.37 3.85 -0.42
CA ARG A 80 12.35 2.95 0.21
C ARG A 80 13.07 2.08 -0.81
N TRP A 81 12.33 1.58 -1.80
CA TRP A 81 12.87 0.67 -2.80
C TRP A 81 12.50 1.12 -4.22
N PRO A 82 13.47 1.13 -5.17
CA PRO A 82 13.25 1.42 -6.58
C PRO A 82 12.48 0.33 -7.31
#